data_AF-A0A0W7YRG7-F1
#
_entry.id   AF-A0A0W7YRG7-F1
#
_cell.length_a   1.000
_cell.length_b   1.000
_cell.length_c   1.000
_cell.angle_alpha   90.00
_cell.angle_beta   90.00
_cell.angle_gamma   90.00
#
_symmetry.space_group_name_H-M   'P 1'
#
loop_
_entity.id
_entity.type
_entity.pdbx_description
1 polymer ?
#
loop_
_entity_poly.entity_id
_entity_poly.type
_entity_poly.pdbx_seq_one_letter_code
_entity_poly.pdbx_strand_id
1 'polypeptide(L)'
;MWHLGLSNNNITNSLAKQQFSNDIQIITLLDNSEHETYYLKSPHFSDLPEEEYEKAYYKALSFVRLLNGCLLLKGDNLLKVDNYLSDFDESYSVLRKGKELYGKSLIEYKEFVNPFENIQIEDLERKIYLTDCLNLVKNDKKIRRVIGLLYLYHRDNLYLLVNAYKIYEIILADLGIQRKEKEYKKIRNALSRDLLPYLDYFILGDFTHYANTIASTDGKEVSGIFSRHGDSESVYNKNPIDLDELDLNLRNLINKWLSIKIEDYNGNVHKVEYKKIDSFDL
;
A
#
# COMPACT_ATOMS: atom_id res chain seq x y z
N MET A 1 -9.74 5.29 -25.25
CA MET A 1 -9.10 5.52 -23.94
C MET A 1 -8.98 4.21 -23.18
N TRP A 2 -7.82 3.96 -22.56
CA TRP A 2 -7.60 2.78 -21.72
C TRP A 2 -8.33 2.85 -20.36
N HIS A 3 -8.90 1.71 -19.97
CA HIS A 3 -9.63 1.48 -18.73
C HIS A 3 -9.27 0.10 -18.16
N LEU A 4 -8.99 0.00 -16.86
CA LEU A 4 -8.67 -1.29 -16.23
C LEU A 4 -9.92 -1.89 -15.57
N GLY A 5 -10.31 -3.11 -15.95
CA GLY A 5 -11.46 -3.79 -15.37
C GLY A 5 -11.26 -4.16 -13.89
N LEU A 6 -12.29 -3.89 -13.08
CA LEU A 6 -12.35 -4.21 -11.65
C LEU A 6 -13.49 -5.17 -11.36
N SER A 7 -13.25 -6.13 -10.47
CA SER A 7 -14.29 -7.07 -10.06
C SER A 7 -15.41 -6.37 -9.32
N ASN A 8 -16.64 -6.81 -9.57
CA ASN A 8 -17.82 -6.34 -8.86
C ASN A 8 -17.83 -6.86 -7.41
N ASN A 9 -17.60 -5.97 -6.44
CA ASN A 9 -17.70 -6.24 -5.02
C ASN A 9 -18.10 -4.97 -4.24
N ASN A 10 -18.41 -5.12 -2.95
CA ASN A 10 -18.90 -4.03 -2.09
C ASN A 10 -17.94 -2.82 -2.02
N ILE A 11 -16.63 -3.05 -1.98
CA ILE A 11 -15.65 -1.95 -1.91
C ILE A 11 -15.54 -1.23 -3.25
N THR A 12 -15.57 -1.95 -4.38
CA THR A 12 -15.60 -1.38 -5.73
C THR A 12 -16.84 -0.49 -5.91
N ASN A 13 -18.04 -0.99 -5.55
CA ASN A 13 -19.28 -0.24 -5.65
C ASN A 13 -19.26 1.02 -4.75
N SER A 14 -18.81 0.85 -3.49
CA SER A 14 -18.70 1.96 -2.54
C SER A 14 -17.77 3.07 -3.04
N LEU A 15 -16.61 2.70 -3.60
CA LEU A 15 -15.65 3.66 -4.13
C LEU A 15 -16.10 4.29 -5.45
N ALA A 16 -16.81 3.55 -6.32
CA ALA A 16 -17.37 4.10 -7.56
C ALA A 16 -18.37 5.24 -7.31
N LYS A 17 -19.09 5.18 -6.19
CA LYS A 17 -20.03 6.24 -5.75
C LYS A 17 -19.34 7.41 -5.05
N GLN A 18 -18.04 7.31 -4.78
CA GLN A 18 -17.26 8.32 -4.06
C GLN A 18 -16.27 9.00 -4.99
N GLN A 19 -16.24 10.34 -4.94
CA GLN A 19 -15.11 11.08 -5.46
C GLN A 19 -14.03 11.12 -4.38
N PHE A 20 -13.02 10.27 -4.49
CA PHE A 20 -11.92 10.14 -3.52
C PHE A 20 -10.58 10.66 -4.04
N SER A 21 -10.44 10.87 -5.36
CA SER A 21 -9.24 11.43 -6.02
C SER A 21 -9.63 12.09 -7.35
N ASN A 22 -8.84 13.06 -7.80
CA ASN A 22 -8.93 13.60 -9.16
C ASN A 22 -8.01 12.84 -10.13
N ASP A 23 -6.93 12.22 -9.63
CA ASP A 23 -6.00 11.42 -10.42
C ASP A 23 -6.53 10.01 -10.71
N ILE A 24 -7.45 9.49 -9.89
CA ILE A 24 -7.97 8.13 -9.98
C ILE A 24 -9.50 8.15 -9.85
N GLN A 25 -10.18 7.53 -10.80
CA GLN A 25 -11.63 7.39 -10.79
C GLN A 25 -12.02 5.93 -11.01
N ILE A 26 -13.16 5.52 -10.44
CA ILE A 26 -13.83 4.27 -10.78
C ILE A 26 -15.14 4.64 -11.46
N ILE A 27 -15.27 4.24 -12.73
CA ILE A 27 -16.50 4.44 -13.50
C ILE A 27 -17.33 3.16 -13.52
N THR A 28 -18.65 3.32 -13.57
CA THR A 28 -19.61 2.23 -13.69
C THR A 28 -20.24 2.28 -15.08
N LEU A 29 -20.25 1.14 -15.77
CA LEU A 29 -20.96 0.96 -17.04
C LEU A 29 -21.98 -0.16 -16.88
N LEU A 30 -23.19 0.06 -17.38
CA LEU A 30 -24.19 -0.99 -17.51
C LEU A 30 -23.96 -1.74 -18.82
N ASP A 31 -23.86 -3.06 -18.75
CA ASP A 31 -23.87 -3.88 -19.94
C ASP A 31 -25.30 -4.06 -20.50
N ASN A 32 -25.41 -4.70 -21.66
CA ASN A 32 -26.69 -4.95 -22.33
C ASN A 32 -27.65 -5.84 -21.52
N SER A 33 -27.20 -6.43 -20.42
CA SER A 33 -27.98 -7.24 -19.48
C SER A 33 -28.19 -6.53 -18.13
N GLU A 34 -27.99 -5.20 -18.09
CA GLU A 34 -28.10 -4.35 -16.90
C GLU A 34 -27.14 -4.71 -15.76
N HIS A 35 -26.07 -5.48 -16.04
CA HIS A 35 -25.05 -5.73 -15.03
C HIS A 35 -24.09 -4.55 -14.95
N GLU A 36 -23.85 -4.09 -13.73
CA GLU A 36 -22.83 -3.08 -13.44
C GLU A 36 -21.43 -3.69 -13.60
N THR A 37 -20.66 -3.10 -14.51
CA THR A 37 -19.23 -3.35 -14.70
C THR A 37 -18.44 -2.13 -14.26
N TYR A 38 -17.29 -2.37 -13.62
CA TYR A 38 -16.50 -1.32 -12.99
C TYR A 38 -15.14 -1.21 -13.65
N TYR A 39 -14.70 0.03 -13.89
CA TYR A 39 -13.40 0.28 -14.49
C TYR A 39 -12.63 1.38 -13.77
N LEU A 40 -11.34 1.16 -13.55
CA LEU A 40 -10.42 2.22 -13.15
C LEU A 40 -10.06 3.08 -14.36
N LYS A 41 -10.10 4.40 -14.16
CA LYS A 41 -9.71 5.42 -15.13
C LYS A 41 -8.72 6.41 -14.50
N SER A 42 -7.74 6.87 -15.27
CA SER A 42 -6.82 7.93 -14.84
C SER A 42 -6.19 8.64 -16.04
N PRO A 43 -6.06 9.98 -16.01
CA PRO A 43 -5.34 10.72 -17.05
C PRO A 43 -3.86 10.31 -17.18
N HIS A 44 -3.30 9.61 -16.19
CA HIS A 44 -1.90 9.15 -16.26
C HIS A 44 -1.69 7.94 -17.18
N PHE A 45 -2.73 7.18 -17.52
CA PHE A 45 -2.61 6.02 -18.42
C PHE A 45 -3.69 5.94 -19.51
N SER A 46 -4.84 6.60 -19.33
CA SER A 46 -5.99 6.44 -20.23
C SER A 46 -5.73 6.91 -21.67
N ASP A 47 -4.82 7.86 -21.86
CA ASP A 47 -4.53 8.45 -23.18
C ASP A 47 -3.19 7.98 -23.77
N LEU A 48 -2.58 6.95 -23.16
CA LEU A 48 -1.37 6.35 -23.74
C LEU A 48 -1.70 5.66 -25.07
N PRO A 49 -0.80 5.76 -26.07
CA PRO A 49 -1.05 5.20 -27.40
C PRO A 49 -1.13 3.67 -27.35
N GLU A 50 -1.72 3.07 -28.39
CA GLU A 50 -2.04 1.64 -28.40
C GLU A 50 -0.79 0.74 -28.31
N GLU A 51 0.35 1.25 -28.80
CA GLU A 51 1.67 0.63 -28.76
C GLU A 51 2.27 0.63 -27.34
N GLU A 52 1.85 1.56 -26.46
CA GLU A 52 2.27 1.64 -25.05
C GLU A 52 1.31 0.91 -24.10
N TYR A 53 0.45 0.00 -24.60
CA TYR A 53 -0.56 -0.67 -23.77
C TYR A 53 0.02 -1.39 -22.54
N GLU A 54 1.23 -1.96 -22.62
CA GLU A 54 1.88 -2.64 -21.49
C GLU A 54 2.18 -1.66 -20.35
N LYS A 55 2.68 -0.47 -20.71
CA LYS A 55 2.93 0.63 -19.76
C LYS A 55 1.61 1.12 -19.18
N ALA A 56 0.58 1.31 -20.01
CA ALA A 56 -0.75 1.70 -19.56
C ALA A 56 -1.34 0.70 -18.56
N TYR A 57 -1.25 -0.60 -18.85
CA TYR A 57 -1.68 -1.67 -17.97
C TYR A 57 -0.94 -1.65 -16.63
N TYR A 58 0.39 -1.59 -16.65
CA TYR A 58 1.17 -1.63 -15.42
C TYR A 58 1.04 -0.37 -14.57
N LYS A 59 0.81 0.77 -15.21
CA LYS A 59 0.49 2.02 -14.54
C LYS A 59 -0.88 1.96 -13.88
N ALA A 60 -1.91 1.50 -14.60
CA ALA A 60 -3.24 1.29 -14.05
C ALA A 60 -3.21 0.30 -12.88
N LEU A 61 -2.48 -0.80 -13.02
CA LEU A 61 -2.29 -1.78 -11.96
C LEU A 61 -1.60 -1.15 -10.75
N SER A 62 -0.58 -0.32 -10.96
CA SER A 62 0.13 0.39 -9.88
C SER A 62 -0.80 1.34 -9.10
N PHE A 63 -1.74 2.01 -9.77
CA PHE A 63 -2.78 2.78 -9.08
C PHE A 63 -3.67 1.91 -8.19
N VAL A 64 -4.12 0.74 -8.67
CA VAL A 64 -4.89 -0.20 -7.83
C VAL A 64 -4.07 -0.65 -6.62
N ARG A 65 -2.78 -0.94 -6.81
CA ARG A 65 -1.87 -1.35 -5.71
C ARG A 65 -1.72 -0.26 -4.65
N LEU A 66 -1.52 0.99 -5.07
CA LEU A 66 -1.42 2.13 -4.16
C LEU A 66 -2.74 2.41 -3.43
N LEU A 67 -3.87 2.33 -4.15
CA LEU A 67 -5.20 2.47 -3.57
C LEU A 67 -5.47 1.39 -2.53
N ASN A 68 -5.21 0.12 -2.87
CA ASN A 68 -5.30 -1.00 -1.92
C ASN A 68 -4.36 -0.84 -0.73
N GLY A 69 -3.15 -0.31 -0.92
CA GLY A 69 -2.23 0.03 0.17
C GLY A 69 -2.83 1.05 1.15
N CYS A 70 -3.49 2.11 0.67
CA CYS A 70 -4.22 3.04 1.54
C CYS A 70 -5.45 2.38 2.21
N LEU A 71 -6.14 1.45 1.53
CA LEU A 71 -7.29 0.74 2.11
C LEU A 71 -6.90 -0.22 3.24
N LEU A 72 -5.75 -0.91 3.11
CA LEU A 72 -5.18 -1.80 4.13
C LEU A 72 -4.99 -1.12 5.49
N LEU A 73 -4.81 0.20 5.51
CA LEU A 73 -4.69 0.97 6.75
C LEU A 73 -5.98 1.02 7.58
N LYS A 74 -7.14 0.70 6.97
CA LYS A 74 -8.43 0.64 7.65
C LYS A 74 -9.00 -0.78 7.76
N GLY A 75 -8.65 -1.68 6.85
CA GLY A 75 -9.16 -3.05 6.82
C GLY A 75 -8.74 -3.81 5.55
N ASP A 76 -9.15 -5.07 5.44
CA ASP A 76 -8.71 -5.97 4.36
C ASP A 76 -9.68 -6.05 3.16
N ASN A 77 -10.59 -5.09 3.04
CA ASN A 77 -11.50 -4.99 1.90
C ASN A 77 -10.80 -4.32 0.72
N LEU A 78 -10.30 -5.12 -0.22
CA LEU A 78 -9.47 -4.65 -1.35
C LEU A 78 -10.19 -4.73 -2.70
N LEU A 79 -9.79 -3.82 -3.60
CA LEU A 79 -10.15 -3.89 -5.01
C LEU A 79 -9.48 -5.11 -5.66
N LYS A 80 -10.23 -5.82 -6.50
CA LYS A 80 -9.76 -6.93 -7.31
C LYS A 80 -9.76 -6.54 -8.79
N VAL A 81 -8.73 -6.95 -9.52
CA VAL A 81 -8.50 -6.60 -10.92
C VAL A 81 -8.87 -7.79 -11.81
N ASP A 82 -9.62 -7.56 -12.87
CA ASP A 82 -10.08 -8.62 -13.78
C ASP A 82 -9.04 -8.99 -14.86
N ASN A 83 -7.83 -8.43 -14.77
CA ASN A 83 -6.65 -8.64 -15.64
C ASN A 83 -6.76 -8.15 -17.10
N TYR A 84 -7.79 -7.39 -17.45
CA TYR A 84 -7.96 -6.83 -18.79
C TYR A 84 -7.88 -5.30 -18.79
N LEU A 85 -7.13 -4.76 -19.74
CA LEU A 85 -7.22 -3.36 -20.13
C LEU A 85 -8.18 -3.26 -21.32
N SER A 86 -9.20 -2.43 -21.20
CA SER A 86 -10.18 -2.19 -22.24
C SER A 86 -9.95 -0.81 -22.83
N ASP A 87 -9.77 -0.73 -24.14
CA ASP A 87 -9.85 0.52 -24.89
C ASP A 87 -11.26 0.64 -25.44
N PHE A 88 -11.96 1.67 -24.95
CA PHE A 88 -13.23 2.08 -25.51
C PHE A 88 -13.35 3.60 -25.41
N ASP A 89 -14.11 4.17 -26.33
CA ASP A 89 -14.61 5.53 -26.30
C ASP A 89 -16.14 5.52 -26.05
N GLU A 90 -16.78 6.69 -26.13
CA GLU A 90 -18.24 6.82 -26.00
C GLU A 90 -19.03 6.07 -27.09
N SER A 91 -18.37 5.48 -28.10
CA SER A 91 -19.00 4.73 -29.19
C SER A 91 -19.14 3.23 -28.92
N TYR A 92 -18.71 2.75 -27.75
CA TYR A 92 -18.85 1.36 -27.27
C TYR A 92 -18.14 0.29 -28.13
N SER A 93 -17.21 0.64 -29.03
CA SER A 93 -16.30 -0.34 -29.63
C SER A 93 -15.26 -0.75 -28.59
N VAL A 94 -15.34 -1.99 -28.10
CA VAL A 94 -14.44 -2.47 -27.04
C VAL A 94 -13.29 -3.28 -27.62
N LEU A 95 -12.09 -2.70 -27.67
CA LEU A 95 -10.86 -3.46 -27.84
C LEU A 95 -10.39 -3.92 -26.45
N ARG A 96 -10.41 -5.23 -26.19
CA ARG A 96 -9.87 -5.79 -24.94
C ARG A 96 -8.44 -6.27 -25.15
N LYS A 97 -7.47 -5.62 -24.50
CA LYS A 97 -6.11 -6.13 -24.38
C LYS A 97 -5.95 -6.77 -23.00
N GLY A 98 -6.00 -8.10 -22.97
CA GLY A 98 -5.57 -8.87 -21.81
C GLY A 98 -4.05 -8.91 -21.73
N LYS A 99 -3.51 -9.07 -20.52
CA LYS A 99 -2.12 -9.47 -20.35
C LYS A 99 -2.06 -10.99 -20.16
N GLU A 100 -1.30 -11.69 -21.01
CA GLU A 100 -0.88 -13.05 -20.66
C GLU A 100 -0.01 -12.98 -19.40
N LEU A 101 -0.40 -13.72 -18.38
CA LEU A 101 0.06 -13.67 -16.99
C LEU A 101 1.51 -14.18 -16.80
N TYR A 102 2.45 -14.00 -17.73
CA TYR A 102 3.83 -14.43 -17.52
C TYR A 102 4.83 -13.48 -18.18
N GLY A 103 5.42 -12.60 -17.37
CA GLY A 103 6.55 -11.77 -17.78
C GLY A 103 7.02 -10.87 -16.65
N LYS A 104 8.24 -11.10 -16.16
CA LYS A 104 8.98 -10.18 -15.27
C LYS A 104 9.39 -8.95 -16.09
N SER A 105 8.44 -8.04 -16.32
CA SER A 105 8.72 -6.84 -17.11
C SER A 105 9.37 -5.79 -16.21
N LEU A 106 10.53 -5.25 -16.62
CA LEU A 106 11.15 -4.10 -15.96
C LEU A 106 10.20 -2.88 -15.95
N ILE A 107 9.25 -2.84 -16.89
CA ILE A 107 8.19 -1.83 -16.96
C ILE A 107 7.32 -1.89 -15.71
N GLU A 108 6.93 -3.08 -15.25
CA GLU A 108 6.15 -3.23 -14.02
C GLU A 108 6.80 -2.55 -12.82
N TYR A 109 8.11 -2.78 -12.65
CA TYR A 109 8.87 -2.18 -11.56
C TYR A 109 8.90 -0.65 -11.69
N LYS A 110 9.16 -0.14 -12.90
CA LYS A 110 9.23 1.31 -13.16
C LYS A 110 7.90 2.00 -12.84
N GLU A 111 6.81 1.47 -13.38
CA GLU A 111 5.47 2.03 -13.17
C GLU A 111 5.01 1.91 -11.71
N PHE A 112 5.43 0.86 -11.00
CA PHE A 112 5.11 0.72 -9.57
C PHE A 112 5.84 1.74 -8.69
N VAL A 113 7.08 2.09 -9.03
CA VAL A 113 7.87 3.09 -8.28
C VAL A 113 7.27 4.49 -8.44
N ASN A 114 6.82 4.85 -9.64
CA ASN A 114 6.14 6.11 -9.89
C ASN A 114 5.14 6.00 -11.05
N PRO A 115 3.84 5.81 -10.78
CA PRO A 115 2.83 5.78 -11.83
C PRO A 115 2.35 7.18 -12.26
N PHE A 116 2.68 8.23 -11.52
CA PHE A 116 2.20 9.59 -11.79
C PHE A 116 3.02 10.24 -12.91
N GLU A 117 2.32 10.69 -13.95
CA GLU A 117 2.88 11.59 -14.97
C GLU A 117 2.98 13.02 -14.42
N ASN A 118 3.85 13.83 -15.04
CA ASN A 118 3.97 15.25 -14.73
C ASN A 118 2.82 16.06 -15.37
N ILE A 119 1.59 15.75 -14.96
CA ILE A 119 0.35 16.42 -15.38
C ILE A 119 -0.14 17.22 -14.17
N GLN A 120 -0.47 18.49 -14.37
CA GLN A 120 -1.05 19.31 -13.30
C GLN A 120 -2.52 18.92 -13.09
N ILE A 121 -2.76 18.18 -12.01
CA ILE A 121 -4.09 17.80 -11.54
C ILE A 121 -4.20 18.34 -10.12
N GLU A 122 -5.21 19.16 -9.85
CA GLU A 122 -5.43 19.69 -8.51
C GLU A 122 -5.79 18.58 -7.53
N ASP A 123 -5.28 18.69 -6.31
CA ASP A 123 -5.62 17.77 -5.24
C ASP A 123 -7.09 17.94 -4.84
N LEU A 124 -7.74 16.84 -4.49
CA LEU A 124 -9.12 16.89 -4.04
C LEU A 124 -9.18 17.39 -2.59
N GLU A 125 -9.79 18.55 -2.36
CA GLU A 125 -9.93 19.17 -1.04
C GLU A 125 -11.10 18.58 -0.24
N ARG A 126 -11.03 17.28 0.10
CA ARG A 126 -12.00 16.63 0.99
C ARG A 126 -11.34 16.14 2.26
N LYS A 127 -11.98 16.38 3.41
CA LYS A 127 -11.55 15.88 4.73
C LYS A 127 -11.85 14.39 4.92
N ILE A 128 -11.38 13.57 3.98
CA ILE A 128 -11.54 12.12 3.98
C ILE A 128 -10.14 11.52 4.01
N TYR A 129 -9.88 10.65 4.99
CA TYR A 129 -8.55 10.04 5.16
C TYR A 129 -8.00 9.37 3.90
N LEU A 130 -8.85 8.71 3.12
CA LEU A 130 -8.43 8.08 1.85
C LEU A 130 -7.95 9.12 0.84
N THR A 131 -8.68 10.23 0.71
CA THR A 131 -8.30 11.34 -0.17
C THR A 131 -6.98 11.96 0.27
N ASP A 132 -6.83 12.25 1.56
CA ASP A 132 -5.57 12.79 2.10
C ASP A 132 -4.40 11.81 1.92
N CYS A 133 -4.61 10.50 2.11
CA CYS A 133 -3.61 9.46 1.83
C CYS A 133 -3.17 9.49 0.37
N LEU A 134 -4.11 9.55 -0.57
CA LEU A 134 -3.80 9.54 -2.01
C LEU A 134 -3.10 10.82 -2.47
N ASN A 135 -3.50 11.98 -1.95
CA ASN A 135 -2.80 13.25 -2.21
C ASN A 135 -1.34 13.18 -1.72
N LEU A 136 -1.10 12.64 -0.52
CA LEU A 136 0.26 12.43 -0.03
C LEU A 136 1.05 11.39 -0.82
N VAL A 137 0.42 10.29 -1.28
CA VAL A 137 1.04 9.28 -2.15
C VAL A 137 1.50 9.89 -3.47
N LYS A 138 0.72 10.81 -4.03
CA LYS A 138 1.09 11.58 -5.23
C LYS A 138 2.28 12.49 -4.96
N ASN A 139 2.29 13.23 -3.86
CA ASN A 139 3.24 14.32 -3.63
C ASN A 139 4.53 13.93 -2.86
N ASP A 140 4.51 12.87 -2.05
CA ASP A 140 5.66 12.42 -1.24
C ASP A 140 6.12 11.01 -1.63
N LYS A 141 7.33 10.93 -2.20
CA LYS A 141 7.95 9.66 -2.63
C LYS A 141 8.15 8.65 -1.48
N LYS A 142 8.40 9.11 -0.25
CA LYS A 142 8.58 8.21 0.91
C LYS A 142 7.24 7.59 1.29
N ILE A 143 6.18 8.41 1.33
CA ILE A 143 4.82 7.93 1.60
C ILE A 143 4.39 6.92 0.55
N ARG A 144 4.55 7.26 -0.74
CA ARG A 144 4.27 6.32 -1.83
C ARG A 144 4.98 4.98 -1.69
N ARG A 145 6.27 5.03 -1.33
CA ARG A 145 7.07 3.81 -1.12
C ARG A 145 6.57 3.00 0.06
N VAL A 146 6.20 3.62 1.18
CA VAL A 146 5.63 2.93 2.34
C VAL A 146 4.30 2.27 1.98
N ILE A 147 3.39 2.99 1.32
CA ILE A 147 2.09 2.46 0.88
C ILE A 147 2.25 1.30 -0.12
N GLY A 148 3.15 1.46 -1.10
CA GLY A 148 3.46 0.38 -2.04
C GLY A 148 4.04 -0.86 -1.35
N LEU A 149 4.97 -0.68 -0.41
CA LEU A 149 5.52 -1.79 0.37
C LEU A 149 4.47 -2.46 1.27
N LEU A 150 3.52 -1.70 1.82
CA LEU A 150 2.42 -2.26 2.60
C LEU A 150 1.51 -3.15 1.75
N TYR A 151 1.21 -2.72 0.51
CA TYR A 151 0.50 -3.58 -0.42
C TYR A 151 1.27 -4.87 -0.74
N LEU A 152 2.58 -4.79 -1.00
CA LEU A 152 3.42 -5.96 -1.26
C LEU A 152 3.57 -6.86 -0.03
N TYR A 153 3.64 -6.28 1.17
CA TYR A 153 3.62 -6.99 2.45
C TYR A 153 2.40 -7.92 2.56
N HIS A 154 1.22 -7.42 2.17
CA HIS A 154 -0.02 -8.18 2.25
C HIS A 154 -0.25 -9.13 1.06
N ARG A 155 0.27 -8.79 -0.13
CA ARG A 155 0.09 -9.61 -1.33
C ARG A 155 1.05 -10.81 -1.35
N ASP A 156 2.32 -10.56 -1.06
CA ASP A 156 3.41 -11.51 -1.23
C ASP A 156 3.98 -11.91 0.14
N ASN A 157 3.26 -12.79 0.85
CA ASN A 157 3.57 -13.19 2.23
C ASN A 157 5.01 -13.70 2.42
N LEU A 158 5.66 -14.20 1.37
CA LEU A 158 7.07 -14.61 1.41
C LEU A 158 8.01 -13.45 1.80
N TYR A 159 7.66 -12.21 1.48
CA TYR A 159 8.50 -11.04 1.74
C TYR A 159 7.96 -10.15 2.88
N LEU A 160 7.04 -10.66 3.72
CA LEU A 160 6.37 -9.87 4.76
C LEU A 160 7.38 -9.19 5.70
N LEU A 161 8.34 -9.93 6.26
CA LEU A 161 9.31 -9.37 7.22
C LEU A 161 10.23 -8.35 6.55
N VAL A 162 10.66 -8.62 5.32
CA VAL A 162 11.51 -7.71 4.53
C VAL A 162 10.77 -6.40 4.24
N ASN A 163 9.50 -6.47 3.87
CA ASN A 163 8.70 -5.30 3.55
C ASN A 163 8.35 -4.49 4.81
N ALA A 164 7.92 -5.15 5.89
CA ALA A 164 7.68 -4.52 7.20
C ALA A 164 8.93 -3.78 7.69
N TYR A 165 10.09 -4.43 7.56
CA TYR A 165 11.36 -3.86 7.94
C TYR A 165 11.74 -2.62 7.11
N LYS A 166 11.58 -2.67 5.78
CA LYS A 166 11.82 -1.50 4.92
C LYS A 166 10.87 -0.34 5.24
N ILE A 167 9.59 -0.63 5.52
CA ILE A 167 8.60 0.39 5.92
C ILE A 167 9.06 1.10 7.19
N TYR A 168 9.33 0.31 8.24
CA TYR A 168 9.83 0.81 9.52
C TYR A 168 11.09 1.67 9.34
N GLU A 169 12.07 1.23 8.55
CA GLU A 169 13.29 2.00 8.31
C GLU A 169 13.04 3.34 7.62
N ILE A 170 12.11 3.38 6.66
CA ILE A 170 11.74 4.62 5.96
C ILE A 170 11.11 5.61 6.95
N ILE A 171 10.21 5.12 7.81
CA ILE A 171 9.53 5.95 8.81
C ILE A 171 10.55 6.51 9.82
N LEU A 172 11.46 5.68 10.35
CA LEU A 172 12.50 6.18 11.27
C LEU A 172 13.39 7.24 10.63
N ALA A 173 13.82 7.01 9.39
CA ALA A 173 14.64 7.96 8.67
C ALA A 173 13.89 9.28 8.40
N ASP A 174 12.59 9.23 8.16
CA ASP A 174 11.75 10.42 8.02
C ASP A 174 11.61 11.20 9.33
N LEU A 175 11.52 10.49 10.46
CA LEU A 175 11.46 11.08 11.80
C LEU A 175 12.81 11.51 12.37
N GLY A 176 13.92 11.32 11.63
CA GLY A 176 15.27 11.62 12.11
C GLY A 176 15.76 10.70 13.24
N ILE A 177 15.14 9.53 13.41
CA ILE A 177 15.46 8.57 14.47
C ILE A 177 16.58 7.65 14.02
N GLN A 178 17.70 7.66 14.74
CA GLN A 178 18.74 6.65 14.56
C GLN A 178 18.30 5.32 15.18
N ARG A 179 18.71 4.20 14.57
CA ARG A 179 18.30 2.84 14.95
C ARG A 179 18.86 2.35 16.29
N LYS A 180 19.69 3.16 16.95
CA LYS A 180 20.28 2.78 18.23
C LYS A 180 19.28 3.09 19.34
N GLU A 181 18.89 2.05 20.06
CA GLU A 181 17.98 2.13 21.21
C GLU A 181 18.35 3.27 22.18
N LYS A 182 19.64 3.42 22.49
CA LYS A 182 20.15 4.49 23.38
C LYS A 182 19.87 5.90 22.86
N GLU A 183 19.88 6.10 21.55
CA GLU A 183 19.59 7.40 20.93
C GLU A 183 18.09 7.64 20.85
N TYR A 184 17.31 6.62 20.50
CA TYR A 184 15.85 6.67 20.55
C TYR A 184 15.35 7.06 21.95
N LYS A 185 15.86 6.42 23.01
CA LYS A 185 15.49 6.73 24.40
C LYS A 185 15.71 8.21 24.78
N LYS A 186 16.68 8.90 24.15
CA LYS A 186 16.94 10.33 24.41
C LYS A 186 15.89 11.24 23.78
N ILE A 187 15.42 10.90 22.58
CA ILE A 187 14.47 11.73 21.81
C ILE A 187 13.02 11.32 22.02
N ARG A 188 12.76 10.15 22.62
CA ARG A 188 11.42 9.57 22.82
C ARG A 188 10.41 10.56 23.42
N ASN A 189 10.82 11.35 24.41
CA ASN A 189 9.94 12.29 25.10
C ASN A 189 9.51 13.48 24.23
N ALA A 190 10.17 13.73 23.11
CA ALA A 190 9.83 14.78 22.15
C ALA A 190 8.91 14.29 21.02
N LEU A 191 8.66 12.99 20.91
CA LEU A 191 7.81 12.40 19.87
C LEU A 191 6.33 12.42 20.27
N SER A 192 5.45 12.34 19.28
CA SER A 192 4.00 12.23 19.50
C SER A 192 3.67 11.02 20.36
N ARG A 193 2.91 11.22 21.44
CA ARG A 193 2.50 10.16 22.37
C ARG A 193 1.69 9.05 21.69
N ASP A 194 0.94 9.39 20.64
CA ASP A 194 0.12 8.43 19.90
C ASP A 194 0.97 7.52 19.01
N LEU A 195 2.18 7.95 18.64
CA LEU A 195 3.11 7.20 17.80
C LEU A 195 3.99 6.25 18.64
N LEU A 196 4.25 6.61 19.91
CA LEU A 196 5.19 5.92 20.79
C LEU A 196 4.92 4.42 20.98
N PRO A 197 3.67 3.94 21.21
CA PRO A 197 3.43 2.52 21.43
C PRO A 197 3.94 1.66 20.26
N TYR A 198 3.70 2.12 19.03
CA TYR A 198 4.10 1.39 17.84
C TYR A 198 5.60 1.53 17.55
N LEU A 199 6.21 2.70 17.82
CA LEU A 199 7.67 2.84 17.72
C LEU A 199 8.40 1.98 18.75
N ASP A 200 7.90 1.93 19.98
CA ASP A 200 8.47 1.10 21.04
C ASP A 200 8.43 -0.38 20.66
N TYR A 201 7.35 -0.85 20.05
CA TYR A 201 7.26 -2.22 19.52
C TYR A 201 8.43 -2.54 18.57
N PHE A 202 8.72 -1.67 17.60
CA PHE A 202 9.77 -1.95 16.61
C PHE A 202 11.19 -1.69 17.12
N ILE A 203 11.40 -0.63 17.91
CA ILE A 203 12.75 -0.22 18.35
C ILE A 203 13.19 -0.98 19.61
N LEU A 204 12.25 -1.25 20.53
CA LEU A 204 12.53 -1.92 21.80
C LEU A 204 12.15 -3.42 21.78
N GLY A 205 11.26 -3.85 20.87
CA GLY A 205 10.74 -5.22 20.80
C GLY A 205 11.55 -6.19 19.94
N ASP A 206 12.86 -5.98 19.79
CA ASP A 206 13.79 -6.87 19.07
C ASP A 206 13.41 -7.23 17.62
N PHE A 207 12.48 -6.49 16.99
CA PHE A 207 12.04 -6.75 15.62
C PHE A 207 13.19 -6.90 14.62
N THR A 208 14.25 -6.11 14.82
CA THR A 208 15.46 -6.17 13.99
C THR A 208 16.17 -7.52 14.09
N HIS A 209 16.11 -8.23 15.21
CA HIS A 209 16.65 -9.58 15.33
C HIS A 209 15.78 -10.58 14.55
N TYR A 210 14.45 -10.54 14.70
CA TYR A 210 13.56 -11.43 13.95
C TYR A 210 13.71 -11.30 12.43
N ALA A 211 13.97 -10.09 11.91
CA ALA A 211 14.20 -9.88 10.48
C ALA A 211 15.58 -10.36 9.96
N ASN A 212 16.52 -10.71 10.85
CA ASN A 212 17.94 -10.95 10.51
C ASN A 212 18.54 -12.26 11.05
N THR A 213 17.84 -12.97 11.93
CA THR A 213 18.33 -14.21 12.58
C THR A 213 17.23 -15.24 12.62
N ILE A 214 17.60 -16.53 12.59
CA ILE A 214 16.65 -17.64 12.70
C ILE A 214 16.07 -17.66 14.11
N ALA A 215 14.78 -17.36 14.24
CA ALA A 215 14.00 -17.62 15.45
C ALA A 215 13.27 -18.96 15.28
N SER A 216 13.51 -19.90 16.19
CA SER A 216 12.91 -21.22 16.20
C SER A 216 12.87 -21.75 17.63
N THR A 217 11.68 -21.87 18.21
CA THR A 217 11.48 -22.53 19.51
C THR A 217 11.07 -24.00 19.38
N ASP A 218 10.61 -24.42 18.19
CA ASP A 218 10.07 -25.75 17.89
C ASP A 218 10.76 -26.43 16.68
N GLY A 219 11.79 -25.81 16.11
CA GLY A 219 12.47 -26.28 14.90
C GLY A 219 12.02 -25.60 13.60
N LYS A 220 11.05 -24.67 13.64
CA LYS A 220 10.60 -23.93 12.45
C LYS A 220 11.30 -22.58 12.31
N GLU A 221 11.98 -22.40 11.19
CA GLU A 221 12.61 -21.13 10.83
C GLU A 221 11.57 -20.12 10.35
N VAL A 222 11.42 -19.00 11.06
CA VAL A 222 10.45 -17.95 10.66
C VAL A 222 11.04 -16.95 9.65
N SER A 223 12.36 -16.72 9.68
CA SER A 223 13.02 -15.66 8.91
C SER A 223 14.19 -16.13 8.05
N GLY A 224 14.77 -17.31 8.31
CA GLY A 224 16.03 -17.79 7.73
C GLY A 224 16.14 -17.62 6.21
N ILE A 225 15.06 -17.95 5.47
CA ILE A 225 15.02 -17.90 4.00
C ILE A 225 15.06 -16.46 3.44
N PHE A 226 14.47 -15.49 4.16
CA PHE A 226 14.33 -14.10 3.69
C PHE A 226 14.97 -13.08 4.64
N SER A 227 15.94 -13.53 5.44
CA SER A 227 16.75 -12.65 6.28
C SER A 227 17.38 -11.55 5.44
N ARG A 228 17.36 -10.32 5.97
CA ARG A 228 17.96 -9.17 5.27
C ARG A 228 19.49 -9.29 5.22
N HIS A 229 20.08 -9.84 6.27
CA HIS A 229 21.50 -10.16 6.31
C HIS A 229 21.68 -11.65 5.94
N GLY A 230 22.83 -11.99 5.35
CA GLY A 230 23.10 -13.35 4.86
C GLY A 230 23.06 -14.40 5.95
N ASP A 231 23.43 -15.63 5.59
CA ASP A 231 23.36 -16.77 6.51
C ASP A 231 24.10 -16.48 7.83
N SER A 232 23.39 -16.66 8.94
CA SER A 232 23.87 -16.40 10.29
C SER A 232 23.60 -17.62 11.13
N GLU A 233 24.66 -18.25 11.63
CA GLU A 233 24.58 -19.40 12.55
C GLU A 233 23.98 -19.00 13.92
N SER A 234 23.79 -17.71 14.18
CA SER A 234 23.20 -17.24 15.43
C SER A 234 21.68 -17.47 15.45
N VAL A 235 21.26 -18.43 16.29
CA VAL A 235 19.85 -18.66 16.64
C VAL A 235 19.43 -17.60 17.64
N TYR A 236 18.34 -16.89 17.35
CA TYR A 236 17.75 -15.96 18.30
C TYR A 236 16.89 -16.69 19.30
N ASN A 237 17.42 -16.86 20.52
CA ASN A 237 16.80 -17.66 21.58
C ASN A 237 15.68 -16.89 22.30
N LYS A 238 14.66 -16.48 21.55
CA LYS A 238 13.39 -15.93 22.03
C LYS A 238 12.23 -16.54 21.26
N ASN A 239 11.02 -16.37 21.81
CA ASN A 239 9.78 -16.75 21.14
C ASN A 239 9.70 -16.10 19.75
N PRO A 240 9.21 -16.80 18.73
CA PRO A 240 8.93 -16.20 17.43
C PRO A 240 8.02 -14.97 17.55
N ILE A 241 8.16 -14.05 16.59
CA ILE A 241 7.26 -12.90 16.49
C ILE A 241 5.83 -13.37 16.17
N ASP A 242 4.85 -12.80 16.86
CA ASP A 242 3.45 -12.94 16.49
C ASP A 242 3.17 -12.09 15.24
N LEU A 243 2.81 -12.74 14.14
CA LEU A 243 2.56 -12.08 12.86
C LEU A 243 1.31 -11.20 12.87
N ASP A 244 0.30 -11.54 13.68
CA ASP A 244 -0.90 -10.73 13.83
C ASP A 244 -0.59 -9.46 14.61
N GLU A 245 0.20 -9.60 15.69
CA GLU A 245 0.69 -8.45 16.46
C GLU A 245 1.58 -7.55 15.59
N LEU A 246 2.45 -8.14 14.77
CA LEU A 246 3.30 -7.41 13.82
C LEU A 246 2.45 -6.62 12.81
N ASP A 247 1.45 -7.25 12.18
CA ASP A 247 0.58 -6.58 11.21
C ASP A 247 -0.17 -5.40 11.85
N LEU A 248 -0.74 -5.62 13.05
CA LEU A 248 -1.42 -4.58 13.83
C LEU A 248 -0.51 -3.40 14.11
N ASN A 249 0.70 -3.66 14.65
CA ASN A 249 1.65 -2.61 15.01
C ASN A 249 2.21 -1.89 13.77
N LEU A 250 2.45 -2.61 12.68
CA LEU A 250 2.95 -2.03 11.43
C LEU A 250 1.92 -1.07 10.82
N ARG A 251 0.67 -1.53 10.62
CA ARG A 251 -0.39 -0.69 10.05
C ARG A 251 -0.68 0.51 10.91
N ASN A 252 -0.68 0.35 12.24
CA ASN A 252 -0.89 1.47 13.15
C ASN A 252 0.30 2.43 13.20
N LEU A 253 1.54 1.95 13.12
CA LEU A 253 2.71 2.82 12.94
C LEU A 253 2.54 3.70 11.68
N ILE A 254 2.16 3.10 10.55
CA ILE A 254 1.91 3.84 9.30
C ILE A 254 0.76 4.82 9.47
N ASN A 255 -0.37 4.41 10.07
CA ASN A 255 -1.52 5.28 10.32
C ASN A 255 -1.15 6.52 11.12
N LYS A 256 -0.45 6.36 12.25
CA LYS A 256 -0.06 7.49 13.11
C LYS A 256 0.96 8.39 12.42
N TRP A 257 1.92 7.81 11.72
CA TRP A 257 2.87 8.58 10.91
C TRP A 257 2.15 9.38 9.82
N LEU A 258 1.23 8.77 9.06
CA LEU A 258 0.45 9.47 8.05
C LEU A 258 -0.47 10.54 8.64
N SER A 259 -1.12 10.29 9.78
CA SER A 259 -1.95 11.32 10.42
C SER A 259 -1.15 12.59 10.73
N ILE A 260 0.09 12.45 11.23
CA ILE A 260 0.99 13.60 11.44
C ILE A 260 1.31 14.29 10.11
N LYS A 261 1.64 13.52 9.06
CA LYS A 261 1.97 14.08 7.74
C LYS A 261 0.78 14.77 7.08
N ILE A 262 -0.45 14.28 7.29
CA ILE A 262 -1.68 14.91 6.78
C ILE A 262 -1.92 16.23 7.53
N GLU A 263 -1.80 16.23 8.86
CA GLU A 263 -1.94 17.44 9.67
C GLU A 263 -0.92 18.50 9.25
N ASP A 264 0.34 18.12 9.03
CA ASP A 264 1.38 19.03 8.53
C ASP A 264 1.11 19.54 7.11
N TYR A 265 0.52 18.69 6.24
CA TYR A 265 0.27 19.01 4.83
C TYR A 265 -0.92 19.95 4.64
N ASN A 266 -2.03 19.71 5.33
CA ASN A 266 -3.29 20.44 5.10
C ASN A 266 -4.11 20.73 6.36
N GLY A 267 -3.57 20.48 7.56
CA GLY A 267 -4.22 20.76 8.84
C GLY A 267 -5.37 19.80 9.20
N ASN A 268 -5.62 18.75 8.40
CA ASN A 268 -6.67 17.78 8.73
C ASN A 268 -6.19 16.80 9.81
N VAL A 269 -6.94 16.70 10.90
CA VAL A 269 -6.65 15.76 11.99
C VAL A 269 -7.50 14.50 11.82
N HIS A 270 -6.85 13.36 11.60
CA HIS A 270 -7.51 12.06 11.48
C HIS A 270 -7.10 11.12 12.62
N LYS A 271 -8.07 10.63 13.37
CA LYS A 271 -7.87 9.57 14.37
C LYS A 271 -8.21 8.22 13.76
N VAL A 272 -7.32 7.72 12.91
CA VAL A 272 -7.44 6.38 12.32
C VAL A 272 -6.63 5.40 13.16
N GLU A 273 -7.21 4.23 13.37
CA GLU A 273 -6.57 3.08 13.98
C GLU A 273 -7.08 1.85 13.26
N TYR A 274 -6.13 1.02 12.81
CA TYR A 274 -6.44 -0.28 12.27
C TYR A 274 -6.90 -1.18 13.42
N LYS A 275 -8.08 -1.77 13.24
CA LYS A 275 -8.63 -2.79 14.11
C LYS A 275 -8.77 -4.05 13.28
N LYS A 276 -8.18 -5.14 13.75
CA LYS A 276 -8.47 -6.46 13.20
C LYS A 276 -9.95 -6.75 13.47
N ILE A 277 -10.71 -6.99 12.41
CA ILE A 277 -12.07 -7.48 12.53
C ILE A 277 -11.94 -9.00 12.46
N ASP A 278 -12.16 -9.67 13.60
CA ASP A 278 -12.17 -11.12 13.60
C ASP A 278 -13.34 -11.60 12.73
N SER A 279 -13.06 -12.51 11.81
CA SER A 279 -13.99 -13.03 10.81
C SER A 279 -15.15 -13.85 11.38
N PHE A 280 -15.37 -13.80 12.70
CA PHE A 280 -16.49 -14.46 13.39
C PHE A 280 -17.68 -13.53 13.65
N ASP A 281 -17.56 -12.23 13.37
CA ASP A 281 -18.63 -11.22 13.55
C ASP A 281 -19.25 -10.72 12.22
N LEU A 282 -19.29 -11.57 11.18
CA LEU A 282 -20.04 -11.32 9.93
C LEU A 282 -21.06 -12.42 9.63
#